data_AF-A0A820RUR1-F1
#
_entry.id   AF-A0A820RUR1-F1
#
_cell.length_a   1.000
_cell.length_b   1.000
_cell.length_c   1.000
_cell.angle_alpha   90.00
_cell.angle_beta   90.00
_cell.angle_gamma   90.00
#
_symmetry.space_group_name_H-M   'P 1'
#
loop_
_entity.id
_entity.type
_entity.pdbx_description
1 polymer ?
#
loop_
_entity_poly.entity_id
_entity_poly.type
_entity_poly.pdbx_seq_one_letter_code
_entity_poly.pdbx_strand_id
1 'polypeptide(L)'
;DYVSDQKLKEYFILLNRSTIIKQVMPNTSALSPCIICDECPADILFEPCKHKISCKDCCIKMKRCILCQLNIDAKYTHDGQLLSSPSINATRHMHRLPST
;
A
#
# COMPACT_ATOMS: atom_id res chain seq x y z
N ASP A 1 17.39 -31.18 -12.01
CA ASP A 1 17.35 -30.46 -13.28
C ASP A 1 18.20 -29.21 -13.15
N TYR A 2 19.37 -29.18 -13.79
CA TYR A 2 20.43 -28.18 -13.62
C TYR A 2 20.01 -26.78 -14.11
N VAL A 3 18.98 -26.69 -14.95
CA VAL A 3 18.52 -25.44 -15.57
C VAL A 3 17.68 -24.57 -14.61
N SER A 4 16.95 -25.16 -13.66
CA SER A 4 16.21 -24.39 -12.63
C SER A 4 17.13 -23.72 -11.60
N ASP A 5 18.27 -24.34 -11.30
CA ASP A 5 19.24 -23.82 -10.32
C ASP A 5 20.00 -22.59 -10.86
N GLN A 6 20.26 -22.56 -12.18
CA GLN A 6 20.94 -21.43 -12.82
C GLN A 6 20.07 -20.17 -12.87
N LYS A 7 18.75 -20.31 -13.07
CA LYS A 7 17.82 -19.17 -12.95
C LYS A 7 17.69 -18.66 -11.52
N LEU A 8 17.71 -19.57 -10.53
CA LEU A 8 17.67 -19.22 -9.11
C LEU A 8 18.95 -18.51 -8.66
N LYS A 9 20.12 -18.95 -9.14
CA LYS A 9 21.39 -18.27 -8.89
C LYS A 9 21.44 -16.88 -9.49
N GLU A 10 20.99 -16.71 -10.74
CA GLU A 10 20.87 -15.38 -11.35
C GLU A 10 19.89 -14.48 -10.57
N TYR A 11 18.77 -15.04 -10.09
CA TYR A 11 17.83 -14.32 -9.23
C TYR A 11 18.46 -13.87 -7.90
N PHE A 12 19.23 -14.72 -7.23
CA PHE A 12 19.94 -14.36 -6.00
C PHE A 12 21.12 -13.40 -6.23
N ILE A 13 21.82 -13.49 -7.37
CA ILE A 13 22.88 -12.55 -7.75
C ILE A 13 22.30 -11.14 -7.99
N LEU A 14 21.10 -11.05 -8.55
CA LEU A 14 20.37 -9.79 -8.68
C LEU A 14 19.90 -9.23 -7.34
N LEU A 15 19.52 -10.09 -6.39
CA LEU A 15 19.09 -9.67 -5.05
C LEU A 15 20.25 -9.22 -4.14
N ASN A 16 21.46 -9.75 -4.35
CA ASN A 16 22.63 -9.43 -3.53
C ASN A 16 23.55 -8.33 -4.11
N ARG A 17 23.37 -7.89 -5.36
CA ARG A 17 24.06 -6.69 -5.88
C ARG A 17 23.38 -5.46 -5.31
N SER A 18 24.08 -4.77 -4.41
CA SER A 18 23.71 -3.56 -3.64
C SER A 18 23.27 -2.33 -4.46
N THR A 19 22.96 -2.51 -5.75
CA THR A 19 22.42 -1.53 -6.69
C THR A 19 21.03 -1.90 -7.23
N ILE A 20 20.42 -3.01 -6.79
CA ILE A 20 19.09 -3.49 -7.23
C ILE A 20 17.99 -3.30 -6.15
N ILE A 21 18.24 -2.57 -5.06
CA ILE A 21 17.12 -2.06 -4.22
C ILE A 21 16.51 -0.81 -4.87
N LYS A 22 16.20 -0.88 -6.17
CA LYS A 22 15.37 0.11 -6.83
C LYS A 22 14.13 -0.47 -7.46
N GLN A 23 14.14 -1.63 -8.10
CA GLN A 23 12.95 -2.08 -8.85
C GLN A 23 12.92 -3.60 -9.06
N VAL A 24 12.57 -4.39 -8.04
CA VAL A 24 12.07 -5.76 -8.24
C VAL A 24 10.98 -6.06 -7.23
N MET A 25 9.74 -5.71 -7.57
CA MET A 25 8.68 -6.71 -7.48
C MET A 25 8.10 -6.81 -8.89
N PRO A 26 8.32 -7.93 -9.60
CA PRO A 26 7.69 -8.13 -10.89
C PRO A 26 6.18 -8.20 -10.67
N ASN A 27 5.50 -7.46 -11.52
CA ASN A 27 4.10 -7.52 -11.95
C ASN A 27 3.55 -8.94 -12.26
N THR A 28 3.77 -9.94 -11.40
CA THR A 28 2.89 -11.10 -11.35
C THR A 28 1.54 -10.59 -10.82
N SER A 29 0.46 -11.05 -11.45
CA SER A 29 -0.94 -10.76 -11.14
C SER A 29 -1.38 -11.24 -9.74
N ALA A 30 -0.61 -10.91 -8.71
CA ALA A 30 -0.87 -11.11 -7.30
C ALA A 30 -0.64 -9.75 -6.64
N LEU A 31 -1.70 -9.20 -6.05
CA LEU A 31 -1.63 -7.95 -5.30
C LEU A 31 -0.58 -8.12 -4.19
N SER A 32 0.46 -7.29 -4.18
CA SER A 32 1.48 -7.32 -3.13
C SER A 32 0.83 -7.15 -1.76
N PRO A 33 1.28 -7.86 -0.71
CA PRO A 33 0.73 -7.67 0.62
C PRO A 33 1.01 -6.26 1.14
N CYS A 34 0.13 -5.77 2.01
CA CYS A 34 0.29 -4.52 2.73
C CYS A 34 1.56 -4.60 3.58
N ILE A 35 2.53 -3.71 3.35
CA ILE A 35 3.81 -3.77 4.07
C ILE A 35 3.71 -3.39 5.55
N ILE A 36 2.51 -3.00 6.01
CA ILE A 36 2.24 -2.62 7.40
C ILE A 36 1.71 -3.81 8.21
N CYS A 37 0.79 -4.60 7.64
CA CYS A 37 0.17 -5.72 8.35
C CYS A 37 0.50 -7.11 7.76
N ASP A 38 0.98 -7.19 6.51
CA ASP A 38 1.22 -8.42 5.75
C ASP A 38 -0.01 -9.34 5.54
N GLU A 39 -1.15 -9.04 6.17
CA GLU A 39 -2.37 -9.85 6.16
C GLU A 39 -3.31 -9.56 4.98
N CYS A 40 -3.25 -8.36 4.40
CA CYS A 40 -4.20 -7.87 3.39
C CYS A 40 -3.49 -7.38 2.13
N PRO A 41 -4.14 -7.37 0.95
CA PRO A 41 -3.57 -6.79 -0.25
C PRO A 41 -3.34 -5.28 -0.10
N ALA A 42 -2.20 -4.82 -0.60
CA ALA A 42 -1.87 -3.40 -0.69
C ALA A 42 -2.72 -2.75 -1.78
N ASP A 43 -3.94 -2.33 -1.47
CA ASP A 43 -4.90 -1.84 -2.48
C ASP A 43 -4.96 -0.32 -2.66
N ILE A 44 -4.10 0.43 -1.95
CA ILE A 44 -4.15 1.89 -1.91
C ILE A 44 -2.98 2.51 -2.64
N LEU A 45 -3.27 3.37 -3.63
CA LEU A 45 -2.33 4.19 -4.37
C LEU A 45 -2.18 5.58 -3.71
N PHE A 46 -0.96 6.01 -3.46
CA PHE A 46 -0.66 7.33 -2.89
C PHE A 46 -0.25 8.35 -3.94
N GLU A 47 -0.91 9.50 -4.02
CA GLU A 47 -0.50 10.63 -4.85
C GLU A 47 0.31 11.65 -4.04
N PRO A 48 1.36 12.28 -4.61
CA PRO A 48 1.78 12.20 -6.01
C PRO A 48 2.76 11.04 -6.32
N CYS A 49 3.15 10.25 -5.33
CA CYS A 49 4.27 9.31 -5.46
C CYS A 49 3.96 7.99 -6.18
N LYS A 50 2.69 7.68 -6.40
CA LYS A 50 2.14 6.49 -7.05
C LYS A 50 2.55 5.15 -6.43
N HIS A 51 2.96 5.14 -5.16
CA HIS A 51 3.25 3.90 -4.46
C HIS A 51 1.96 3.22 -4.00
N LYS A 52 1.84 1.92 -4.29
CA LYS A 52 0.74 1.05 -3.88
C LYS A 52 1.27 0.03 -2.85
N ILE A 53 1.22 0.39 -1.55
CA ILE A 53 1.95 -0.33 -0.49
C ILE A 53 1.14 -0.66 0.75
N SER A 54 -0.05 -0.09 0.91
CA SER A 54 -0.88 -0.29 2.10
C SER A 54 -2.29 -0.75 1.75
N CYS A 55 -2.94 -1.49 2.65
CA CYS A 55 -4.37 -1.78 2.59
C CYS A 55 -5.22 -0.58 3.05
N LYS A 56 -6.54 -0.69 2.90
CA LYS A 56 -7.53 0.35 3.25
C LYS A 56 -7.39 0.80 4.71
N ASP A 57 -7.22 -0.12 5.64
CA ASP A 57 -7.15 0.18 7.08
C ASP A 57 -5.81 0.82 7.49
N CYS A 58 -4.69 0.25 7.02
CA CYS A 58 -3.37 0.77 7.36
C CYS A 58 -3.12 2.15 6.74
N CYS A 59 -3.69 2.44 5.57
CA CYS A 59 -3.47 3.72 4.91
C CYS A 59 -4.02 4.91 5.70
N ILE A 60 -5.03 4.73 6.55
CA ILE A 60 -5.78 5.82 7.21
C ILE A 60 -4.85 6.76 7.97
N LYS A 61 -3.88 6.20 8.70
CA LYS A 61 -2.96 6.97 9.56
C LYS A 61 -1.75 7.53 8.81
N MET A 62 -1.57 7.17 7.54
CA MET A 62 -0.39 7.55 6.76
C MET A 62 -0.53 8.97 6.20
N LYS A 63 0.46 9.81 6.51
CA LYS A 63 0.60 11.19 5.99
C LYS A 63 1.78 11.35 5.02
N ARG A 64 2.72 10.40 5.07
CA ARG A 64 3.89 10.32 4.20
C ARG A 64 4.07 8.88 3.74
N CYS A 65 4.51 8.70 2.51
CA CYS A 65 4.83 7.38 1.97
C CYS A 65 6.11 6.85 2.64
N ILE A 66 6.10 5.63 3.17
CA ILE A 66 7.28 5.10 3.88
C ILE A 66 8.41 4.67 2.93
N LEU A 67 8.13 4.48 1.63
CA LEU A 67 9.15 4.15 0.64
C LEU A 67 9.94 5.39 0.18
N CYS A 68 9.25 6.49 -0.13
CA CYS A 68 9.88 7.67 -0.71
C CYS A 68 9.84 8.92 0.18
N GLN A 69 9.19 8.84 1.35
CA GLN A 69 9.02 9.93 2.31
C GLN A 69 8.27 11.17 1.81
N LEU A 70 7.72 11.13 0.60
CA LEU A 70 6.86 12.18 0.04
C LEU A 70 5.54 12.27 0.82
N ASN A 71 5.04 13.49 0.97
CA ASN A 71 3.71 13.76 1.51
C ASN A 71 2.63 13.12 0.64
N ILE A 72 1.64 12.50 1.30
CA ILE A 72 0.49 11.89 0.65
C ILE A 72 -0.62 12.94 0.59
N ASP A 73 -0.93 13.42 -0.61
CA ASP A 73 -1.97 14.43 -0.83
C ASP A 73 -3.34 13.77 -1.05
N ALA A 74 -3.35 12.66 -1.80
CA ALA A 74 -4.54 11.88 -2.08
C ALA A 74 -4.26 10.37 -2.03
N LYS A 75 -5.31 9.60 -1.78
CA LYS A 75 -5.29 8.14 -1.65
C LYS A 75 -6.39 7.57 -2.54
N TYR A 76 -6.06 6.59 -3.37
CA TYR A 76 -7.02 5.97 -4.29
C TYR A 76 -7.05 4.46 -4.09
N THR A 77 -8.23 3.86 -4.17
CA THR A 77 -8.35 2.40 -4.24
C THR A 77 -7.95 1.88 -5.63
N HIS A 78 -7.78 0.56 -5.77
CA HIS A 78 -7.53 -0.07 -7.07
C HIS A 78 -8.62 0.23 -8.12
N ASP A 79 -9.84 0.51 -7.68
CA ASP A 79 -11.00 0.85 -8.52
C ASP A 79 -11.00 2.33 -8.95
N GLY A 80 -10.00 3.11 -8.50
CA GLY A 80 -9.90 4.54 -8.78
C GLY A 80 -10.75 5.42 -7.85
N GLN A 81 -11.44 4.83 -6.87
CA GLN A 81 -12.20 5.59 -5.89
C GLN A 81 -11.26 6.35 -4.96
N LEU A 82 -11.46 7.67 -4.86
CA LEU A 82 -10.74 8.51 -3.90
C LEU A 82 -11.17 8.13 -2.47
N LEU A 83 -10.19 7.78 -1.64
CA LEU A 83 -10.35 7.66 -0.20
C LEU A 83 -10.23 9.04 0.42
N SER A 84 -11.37 9.74 0.49
CA SER A 84 -11.51 10.91 1.32
C SER A 84 -11.11 10.53 2.74
N SER A 85 -10.07 11.14 3.28
CA SER A 85 -9.80 11.06 4.72
C SER A 85 -11.11 11.35 5.45
N PRO A 86 -11.49 10.59 6.49
CA PRO A 86 -12.51 11.04 7.40
C PRO A 86 -11.93 12.26 8.13
N SER A 87 -12.03 13.41 7.48
CA SER A 87 -11.98 14.70 8.12
C SER A 87 -13.11 14.67 9.13
N ILE A 88 -12.73 14.40 10.37
CA ILE A 88 -13.45 14.65 11.62
C ILE A 88 -14.66 15.55 11.37
N ASN A 89 -15.85 14.96 11.19
CA ASN A 89 -17.20 15.56 11.40
C ASN A 89 -18.39 14.69 10.90
N ALA A 90 -18.27 13.37 10.82
CA ALA A 90 -19.45 12.52 10.74
C ALA A 90 -19.92 12.14 12.16
N THR A 91 -21.01 12.78 12.58
CA THR A 91 -21.99 12.34 13.60
C THR A 91 -21.53 12.19 15.07
N ARG A 92 -21.48 13.33 15.79
CA ARG A 92 -22.13 13.42 17.12
C ARG A 92 -23.59 13.88 16.97
N HIS A 93 -24.38 13.10 16.25
CA HIS A 93 -25.84 13.14 16.38
C HIS A 93 -26.28 11.90 17.17
N MET A 94 -26.06 11.94 18.49
CA MET A 94 -26.95 11.20 19.39
C MET A 94 -28.30 11.91 19.35
N HIS A 95 -29.19 11.43 18.49
CA HIS A 95 -30.62 11.59 18.67
C HIS A 95 -30.96 11.01 20.05
N ARG A 96 -31.04 11.86 21.07
CA ARG A 96 -31.81 11.55 22.26
C ARG A 96 -33.25 11.93 21.93
N LEU A 97 -34.07 10.92 21.69
CA LEU A 97 -35.52 11.04 21.59
C LEU A 97 -36.07 11.77 22.82
N PRO A 98 -37.16 12.55 22.69
CA PRO A 98 -37.91 13.03 23.83
C PRO A 98 -38.62 11.83 24.49
N SER A 99 -38.58 11.75 25.81
CA SER A 99 -39.38 10.80 26.57
C SER A 99 -39.98 11.52 27.76
N THR A 100 -41.30 11.70 27.65
CA THR A 100 -42.31 12.07 28.66
C THR A 100 -42.18 13.40 29.37
#